data_AF-A0A965DI92-F1
#
_entry.id   AF-A0A965DI92-F1
#
_cell.length_a   1.000
_cell.length_b   1.000
_cell.length_c   1.000
_cell.angle_alpha   90.00
_cell.angle_beta   90.00
_cell.angle_gamma   90.00
#
_symmetry.space_group_name_H-M   'P 1'
#
loop_
_entity.id
_entity.type
_entity.pdbx_description
1 polymer ?
#
loop_
_entity_poly.entity_id
_entity_poly.type
_entity_poly.pdbx_seq_one_letter_code
_entity_poly.pdbx_strand_id
1 'polypeptide(L)'
;MGMQPVGAESLSHRLTTFPQWSHPSHLQRAVGDLYYPHWFAGTWDVQTQLMDMVAPLSPQIVTPGFESNRRYLNHPLEFRVRFLPPTPPSRNLMVPGMLQFRNDRPTSPLVADRRFNSLNLTRAYFQFASSINQLVKDGELTIQIDPMNPNRQITFWGSGRQLISTVTARRTEQPDTHHFLTCELSQQEFRNLGQNYINQVETTTAYSYFGLSDVHQPVFTADQVTAIYLSPQDPQFFIARDRPVALYRYQLHFYSLPKEGVEASIAHGS
;
A
#
# COMPACT_ATOMS: atom_id res chain seq x y z
N MET A 1 -10.34 -9.30 40.76
CA MET A 1 -9.22 -9.54 39.82
C MET A 1 -9.81 -9.85 38.46
N GLY A 2 -9.84 -8.87 37.56
CA GLY A 2 -10.31 -9.10 36.19
C GLY A 2 -9.18 -9.71 35.37
N MET A 3 -9.41 -10.90 34.82
CA MET A 3 -8.54 -11.47 33.79
C MET A 3 -8.55 -10.51 32.60
N GLN A 4 -7.41 -9.88 32.32
CA GLN A 4 -7.23 -9.22 31.03
C GLN A 4 -7.26 -10.31 29.94
N PRO A 5 -8.07 -10.17 28.88
CA PRO A 5 -7.93 -11.01 27.71
C PRO A 5 -6.50 -10.83 27.18
N VAL A 6 -5.88 -11.90 26.69
CA VAL A 6 -4.59 -11.85 26.00
C VAL A 6 -4.70 -10.77 24.91
N GLY A 7 -4.11 -9.61 25.16
CA GLY A 7 -4.25 -8.44 24.32
C GLY A 7 -3.60 -8.71 22.97
N ALA A 8 -4.33 -8.51 21.89
CA ALA A 8 -3.75 -8.56 20.55
C ALA A 8 -2.55 -7.60 20.49
N GLU A 9 -1.42 -8.08 19.95
CA GLU A 9 -0.22 -7.27 19.74
C GLU A 9 -0.58 -5.99 18.95
N SER A 10 -0.16 -4.81 19.44
CA SER A 10 -0.38 -3.54 18.75
C SER A 10 0.45 -3.46 17.45
N LEU A 11 -0.02 -2.69 16.46
CA LEU A 11 0.72 -2.50 15.21
C LEU A 11 2.05 -1.76 15.40
N SER A 12 2.13 -0.88 16.40
CA SER A 12 3.38 -0.22 16.76
C SER A 12 4.43 -1.23 17.25
N HIS A 13 4.05 -2.12 18.17
CA HIS A 13 4.92 -3.20 18.65
C HIS A 13 5.27 -4.19 17.52
N ARG A 14 4.33 -4.46 16.61
CA ARG A 14 4.59 -5.29 15.44
C ARG A 14 5.74 -4.73 14.59
N LEU A 15 5.82 -3.42 14.39
CA LEU A 15 6.92 -2.81 13.64
C LEU A 15 8.26 -2.85 14.39
N THR A 16 8.26 -2.68 15.72
CA THR A 16 9.51 -2.71 16.51
C THR A 16 10.16 -4.09 16.57
N THR A 17 9.39 -5.16 16.32
CA THR A 17 9.91 -6.53 16.30
C THR A 17 10.52 -6.93 14.95
N PHE A 18 10.57 -6.05 13.94
CA PHE A 18 11.29 -6.34 12.69
C PHE A 18 12.78 -6.67 12.96
N PRO A 19 13.37 -7.69 12.30
CA PRO A 19 12.77 -8.62 11.33
C PRO A 19 12.28 -9.94 11.98
N GLN A 20 12.13 -10.00 13.29
CA GLN A 20 11.82 -11.21 14.08
C GLN A 20 10.33 -11.59 14.06
N TRP A 21 9.68 -11.45 12.91
CA TRP A 21 8.28 -11.86 12.72
C TRP A 21 8.20 -13.38 12.56
N SER A 22 7.33 -14.02 13.34
CA SER A 22 7.23 -15.49 13.39
C SER A 22 5.91 -16.06 12.87
N HIS A 23 4.89 -15.21 12.69
CA HIS A 23 3.57 -15.56 12.17
C HIS A 23 2.89 -14.30 11.59
N PRO A 24 1.85 -14.44 10.75
CA PRO A 24 1.02 -13.31 10.34
C PRO A 24 0.35 -12.61 11.54
N SER A 25 0.15 -11.30 11.42
CA SER A 25 -0.63 -10.54 12.41
C SER A 25 -2.06 -11.08 12.53
N HIS A 26 -2.62 -11.05 13.74
CA HIS A 26 -4.03 -11.37 13.96
C HIS A 26 -4.90 -10.19 13.53
N LEU A 27 -5.64 -10.36 12.44
CA LEU A 27 -6.39 -9.29 11.78
C LEU A 27 -7.87 -9.64 11.65
N GLN A 28 -8.72 -8.62 11.49
CA GLN A 28 -10.14 -8.79 11.24
C GLN A 28 -10.40 -8.94 9.75
N ARG A 29 -11.43 -9.68 9.36
CA ARG A 29 -11.83 -9.81 7.96
C ARG A 29 -12.04 -8.43 7.33
N ALA A 30 -11.46 -8.20 6.15
CA ALA A 30 -11.60 -6.94 5.44
C ALA A 30 -13.03 -6.81 4.86
N VAL A 31 -13.74 -5.76 5.26
CA VAL A 31 -15.07 -5.38 4.77
C VAL A 31 -15.02 -3.92 4.32
N GLY A 32 -15.54 -3.64 3.11
CA GLY A 32 -15.50 -2.30 2.53
C GLY A 32 -14.06 -1.80 2.30
N ASP A 33 -13.90 -0.48 2.30
CA ASP A 33 -12.61 0.18 2.12
C ASP A 33 -11.83 0.38 3.42
N LEU A 34 -10.51 0.56 3.27
CA LEU A 34 -9.67 1.12 4.33
C LEU A 34 -9.85 2.64 4.33
N TYR A 35 -10.27 3.19 5.46
CA TYR A 35 -10.45 4.63 5.63
C TYR A 35 -9.20 5.30 6.19
N TYR A 36 -8.88 6.46 5.64
CA TYR A 36 -7.70 7.25 5.97
C TYR A 36 -8.10 8.55 6.71
N PRO A 37 -7.26 9.03 7.65
CA PRO A 37 -7.43 10.34 8.28
C PRO A 37 -7.50 11.49 7.26
N HIS A 38 -8.19 12.58 7.63
CA HIS A 38 -8.44 13.73 6.75
C HIS A 38 -7.18 14.35 6.12
N TRP A 39 -6.03 14.26 6.80
CA TRP A 39 -4.75 14.80 6.31
C TRP A 39 -4.16 14.01 5.13
N PHE A 40 -4.73 12.85 4.76
CA PHE A 40 -4.41 12.18 3.49
C PHE A 40 -5.09 12.81 2.27
N ALA A 41 -6.05 13.73 2.44
CA ALA A 41 -6.88 14.23 1.34
C ALA A 41 -6.04 14.79 0.19
N GLY A 42 -6.35 14.37 -1.04
CA GLY A 42 -5.75 14.91 -2.26
C GLY A 42 -4.73 13.97 -2.90
N THR A 43 -3.82 14.56 -3.66
CA THR A 43 -2.76 13.86 -4.41
C THR A 43 -1.40 14.24 -3.85
N TRP A 44 -0.52 13.27 -3.70
CA TRP A 44 0.80 13.41 -3.09
C TRP A 44 1.87 12.89 -4.04
N ASP A 45 3.00 13.60 -4.12
CA ASP A 45 4.24 13.01 -4.63
C ASP A 45 4.85 12.17 -3.49
N VAL A 46 5.08 10.90 -3.76
CA VAL A 46 5.60 9.93 -2.79
C VAL A 46 6.98 9.52 -3.21
N GLN A 47 7.91 9.60 -2.28
CA GLN A 47 9.21 8.97 -2.37
C GLN A 47 9.21 7.74 -1.46
N THR A 48 9.40 6.55 -2.02
CA THR A 48 9.57 5.30 -1.26
C THR A 48 10.97 4.75 -1.45
N GLN A 49 11.60 4.25 -0.39
CA GLN A 49 12.92 3.66 -0.44
C GLN A 49 12.92 2.32 0.32
N LEU A 50 13.40 1.26 -0.33
CA LEU A 50 13.65 -0.01 0.34
C LEU A 50 14.89 0.13 1.21
N MET A 51 14.73 0.05 2.52
CA MET A 51 15.80 0.24 3.51
C MET A 51 16.47 -1.08 3.89
N ASP A 52 15.67 -2.13 4.07
CA ASP A 52 16.16 -3.45 4.48
C ASP A 52 15.39 -4.57 3.78
N MET A 53 16.06 -5.70 3.57
CA MET A 53 15.45 -6.93 3.08
C MET A 53 16.03 -8.15 3.80
N VAL A 54 15.17 -9.05 4.28
CA VAL A 54 15.56 -10.24 5.05
C VAL A 54 14.82 -11.45 4.51
N ALA A 55 15.51 -12.57 4.32
CA ALA A 55 14.91 -13.87 4.00
C ALA A 55 15.21 -14.85 5.14
N PRO A 56 14.39 -14.90 6.20
CA PRO A 56 14.69 -15.63 7.44
C PRO A 56 14.91 -17.14 7.26
N LEU A 57 14.40 -17.69 6.16
CA LEU A 57 14.41 -19.13 5.87
C LEU A 57 15.40 -19.50 4.75
N SER A 58 16.21 -18.54 4.28
CA SER A 58 17.28 -18.80 3.33
C SER A 58 18.41 -19.63 3.98
N PRO A 59 19.06 -20.56 3.27
CA PRO A 59 18.86 -20.92 1.86
C PRO A 59 17.76 -21.98 1.62
N GLN A 60 17.10 -22.48 2.66
CA GLN A 60 16.15 -23.59 2.57
C GLN A 60 14.89 -23.22 1.78
N ILE A 61 14.41 -21.99 1.95
CA ILE A 61 13.29 -21.43 1.21
C ILE A 61 13.70 -20.04 0.69
N VAL A 62 13.56 -19.84 -0.62
CA VAL A 62 13.83 -18.57 -1.28
C VAL A 62 12.63 -18.23 -2.16
N THR A 63 12.02 -17.06 -1.94
CA THR A 63 10.90 -16.63 -2.79
C THR A 63 11.39 -16.15 -4.14
N PRO A 64 10.63 -16.41 -5.22
CA PRO A 64 10.85 -15.74 -6.49
C PRO A 64 10.92 -14.23 -6.29
N GLY A 65 11.96 -13.59 -6.82
CA GLY A 65 12.11 -12.15 -6.79
C GLY A 65 12.85 -11.55 -5.59
N PHE A 66 13.12 -12.29 -4.51
CA PHE A 66 13.85 -11.75 -3.34
C PHE A 66 15.21 -11.18 -3.76
N GLU A 67 16.04 -11.97 -4.44
CA GLU A 67 17.36 -11.50 -4.86
C GLU A 67 17.27 -10.39 -5.92
N SER A 68 16.29 -10.46 -6.82
CA SER A 68 16.08 -9.39 -7.81
C SER A 68 15.68 -8.05 -7.18
N ASN A 69 15.08 -8.07 -5.99
CA ASN A 69 14.71 -6.85 -5.28
C ASN A 69 15.91 -6.11 -4.67
N ARG A 70 17.08 -6.77 -4.55
CA ARG A 70 18.30 -6.14 -4.02
C ARG A 70 18.69 -4.89 -4.79
N ARG A 71 18.38 -4.83 -6.09
CA ARG A 71 18.64 -3.66 -6.93
C ARG A 71 17.89 -2.38 -6.52
N TYR A 72 16.82 -2.51 -5.74
CA TYR A 72 16.05 -1.36 -5.24
C TYR A 72 16.51 -0.90 -3.86
N LEU A 73 17.38 -1.67 -3.19
CA LEU A 73 17.87 -1.35 -1.86
C LEU A 73 18.59 0.00 -1.87
N ASN A 74 18.18 0.89 -0.97
CA ASN A 74 18.66 2.26 -0.85
C ASN A 74 18.45 3.14 -2.10
N HIS A 75 17.61 2.74 -3.05
CA HIS A 75 17.25 3.57 -4.19
C HIS A 75 15.82 4.11 -4.03
N PRO A 76 15.65 5.45 -3.98
CA PRO A 76 14.32 6.03 -3.91
C PRO A 76 13.56 5.83 -5.23
N LEU A 77 12.28 5.50 -5.12
CA LEU A 77 11.31 5.47 -6.20
C LEU A 77 10.28 6.56 -5.96
N GLU A 78 9.98 7.32 -7.01
CA GLU A 78 9.03 8.43 -6.95
C GLU A 78 7.79 8.12 -7.78
N PHE A 79 6.62 8.39 -7.21
CA PHE A 79 5.34 8.18 -7.87
C PHE A 79 4.22 8.96 -7.18
N ARG A 80 3.10 9.13 -7.87
CA ARG A 80 1.94 9.82 -7.33
C ARG A 80 0.94 8.86 -6.70
N VAL A 81 0.36 9.28 -5.58
CA VAL A 81 -0.80 8.63 -4.96
C VAL A 81 -1.90 9.63 -4.71
N ARG A 82 -3.12 9.13 -4.55
CA ARG A 82 -4.32 9.93 -4.37
C ARG A 82 -5.28 9.27 -3.38
N PHE A 83 -5.88 10.10 -2.53
CA PHE A 83 -6.91 9.72 -1.57
C PHE A 83 -8.09 10.69 -1.69
N LEU A 84 -9.27 10.13 -1.88
CA LEU A 84 -10.50 10.88 -2.16
C LEU A 84 -11.64 10.33 -1.31
N PRO A 85 -12.71 11.11 -1.08
CA PRO A 85 -13.96 10.55 -0.60
C PRO A 85 -14.42 9.42 -1.54
N PRO A 86 -15.03 8.33 -1.01
CA PRO A 86 -15.52 7.25 -1.83
C PRO A 86 -16.57 7.78 -2.81
N THR A 87 -16.43 7.41 -4.09
CA THR A 87 -17.42 7.78 -5.11
C THR A 87 -18.75 7.15 -4.71
N PRO A 88 -19.82 7.94 -4.53
CA PRO A 88 -21.13 7.37 -4.26
C PRO A 88 -21.52 6.46 -5.43
N PRO A 89 -22.13 5.30 -5.20
CA PRO A 89 -22.65 4.49 -6.28
C PRO A 89 -23.62 5.35 -7.10
N SER A 90 -23.53 5.26 -8.42
CA SER A 90 -24.35 6.02 -9.37
C SER A 90 -25.84 5.84 -9.06
N ARG A 91 -26.42 6.76 -8.28
CA ARG A 91 -27.86 6.78 -7.99
C ARG A 91 -28.56 7.40 -9.20
N ASN A 92 -28.93 6.57 -10.16
CA ASN A 92 -30.10 6.86 -10.99
C ASN A 92 -31.33 6.72 -10.09
N LEU A 93 -31.74 7.78 -9.40
CA LEU A 93 -33.11 8.04 -8.97
C LEU A 93 -33.13 9.41 -8.26
N MET A 94 -33.56 10.45 -8.99
CA MET A 94 -33.93 11.74 -8.41
C MET A 94 -35.19 11.55 -7.56
N VAL A 95 -35.10 11.86 -6.27
CA VAL A 95 -36.28 12.13 -5.42
C VAL A 95 -36.15 13.58 -4.94
N PRO A 96 -36.97 14.51 -5.46
CA PRO A 96 -36.98 15.90 -5.00
C PRO A 96 -37.63 15.97 -3.61
N GLY A 97 -36.99 16.61 -2.62
CA GLY A 97 -37.71 17.08 -1.43
C GLY A 97 -37.09 16.93 -0.04
N MET A 98 -35.83 16.51 0.12
CA MET A 98 -35.24 16.40 1.47
C MET A 98 -33.90 17.14 1.59
N LEU A 99 -33.95 18.47 1.58
CA LEU A 99 -32.85 19.33 2.04
C LEU A 99 -33.06 19.62 3.53
N GLN A 100 -32.52 18.76 4.39
CA GLN A 100 -32.28 19.14 5.78
C GLN A 100 -30.85 19.66 5.89
N PHE A 101 -30.74 20.94 6.25
CA PHE A 101 -29.49 21.58 6.65
C PHE A 101 -28.96 20.89 7.92
N ARG A 102 -27.89 20.10 7.78
CA ARG A 102 -27.02 19.71 8.88
C ARG A 102 -25.65 20.34 8.64
N ASN A 103 -25.31 21.31 9.49
CA ASN A 103 -24.10 22.12 9.42
C ASN A 103 -22.91 21.51 10.18
N ASP A 104 -22.92 20.21 10.44
CA ASP A 104 -21.75 19.43 10.83
C ASP A 104 -21.62 18.29 9.84
N ARG A 105 -20.93 18.54 8.72
CA ARG A 105 -20.51 17.41 7.85
C ARG A 105 -19.37 16.70 8.59
N PRO A 106 -19.53 15.46 9.06
CA PRO A 106 -18.35 14.63 9.28
C PRO A 106 -17.55 14.67 7.97
N THR A 107 -16.28 15.07 8.04
CA THR A 107 -15.38 15.01 6.88
C THR A 107 -15.55 13.64 6.25
N SER A 108 -16.04 13.59 5.00
CA SER A 108 -16.31 12.32 4.32
C SER A 108 -15.09 11.41 4.47
N PRO A 109 -15.28 10.13 4.82
CA PRO A 109 -14.15 9.23 5.03
C PRO A 109 -13.32 9.15 3.75
N LEU A 110 -11.99 9.17 3.84
CA LEU A 110 -11.12 9.11 2.67
C LEU A 110 -10.76 7.66 2.37
N VAL A 111 -10.70 7.32 1.08
CA VAL A 111 -10.24 6.02 0.60
C VAL A 111 -9.08 6.23 -0.38
N ALA A 112 -8.19 5.24 -0.45
CA ALA A 112 -7.14 5.22 -1.47
C ALA A 112 -7.76 5.01 -2.86
N ASP A 113 -7.35 5.83 -3.84
CA ASP A 113 -7.66 5.55 -5.25
C ASP A 113 -6.76 4.40 -5.73
N ARG A 114 -7.19 3.16 -5.44
CA ARG A 114 -6.38 1.95 -5.71
C ARG A 114 -5.94 1.87 -7.17
N ARG A 115 -6.80 2.23 -8.12
CA ARG A 115 -6.43 2.18 -9.54
C ARG A 115 -5.30 3.16 -9.84
N PHE A 116 -5.45 4.41 -9.40
CA PHE A 116 -4.42 5.43 -9.59
C PHE A 116 -3.13 5.07 -8.86
N ASN A 117 -3.21 4.70 -7.58
CA ASN A 117 -2.06 4.43 -6.73
C ASN A 117 -1.27 3.20 -7.23
N SER A 118 -1.96 2.09 -7.49
CA SER A 118 -1.33 0.87 -7.99
C SER A 118 -0.70 1.06 -9.36
N LEU A 119 -1.34 1.82 -10.26
CA LEU A 119 -0.80 2.10 -11.59
C LEU A 119 0.51 2.91 -11.50
N ASN A 120 0.50 3.98 -10.71
CA ASN A 120 1.68 4.85 -10.57
C ASN A 120 2.83 4.11 -9.87
N LEU A 121 2.56 3.36 -8.79
CA LEU A 121 3.57 2.55 -8.11
C LEU A 121 4.18 1.50 -9.05
N THR A 122 3.33 0.75 -9.74
CA THR A 122 3.78 -0.32 -10.65
C THR A 122 4.59 0.25 -11.80
N ARG A 123 4.18 1.40 -12.35
CA ARG A 123 4.93 2.11 -13.39
C ARG A 123 6.30 2.57 -12.88
N ALA A 124 6.41 3.12 -11.68
CA ALA A 124 7.69 3.54 -11.11
C ALA A 124 8.67 2.37 -10.94
N TYR A 125 8.19 1.24 -10.42
CA TYR A 125 8.99 0.00 -10.34
C TYR A 125 9.44 -0.48 -11.72
N PHE A 126 8.55 -0.47 -12.72
CA PHE A 126 8.91 -0.87 -14.07
C PHE A 126 9.89 0.11 -14.72
N GLN A 127 9.74 1.42 -14.57
CA GLN A 127 10.66 2.40 -15.13
C GLN A 127 12.06 2.24 -14.54
N PHE A 128 12.17 2.06 -13.22
CA PHE A 128 13.44 1.77 -12.55
C PHE A 128 14.03 0.43 -13.00
N ALA A 129 13.21 -0.60 -13.21
CA ALA A 129 13.68 -1.86 -13.76
C ALA A 129 14.11 -1.75 -15.24
N SER A 130 13.43 -0.90 -16.01
CA SER A 130 13.59 -0.72 -17.45
C SER A 130 14.84 0.09 -17.78
N SER A 131 15.20 1.06 -16.94
CA SER A 131 16.49 1.78 -17.04
C SER A 131 17.69 0.84 -16.92
N ILE A 132 17.46 -0.41 -16.47
CA ILE A 132 18.49 -1.42 -16.28
C ILE A 132 18.43 -2.58 -17.30
N ASN A 133 17.29 -3.00 -17.89
CA ASN A 133 17.31 -3.92 -19.07
C ASN A 133 15.97 -4.36 -19.75
N GLN A 134 14.79 -3.77 -19.50
CA GLN A 134 13.58 -4.17 -20.26
C GLN A 134 12.43 -3.17 -20.13
N LEU A 135 12.16 -2.41 -21.20
CA LEU A 135 10.99 -1.54 -21.29
C LEU A 135 9.70 -2.38 -21.34
N VAL A 136 8.84 -2.24 -20.34
CA VAL A 136 7.41 -2.49 -20.55
C VAL A 136 6.92 -1.34 -21.45
N LYS A 137 6.46 -1.66 -22.67
CA LYS A 137 5.96 -0.62 -23.58
C LYS A 137 4.73 0.02 -22.95
N ASP A 138 4.61 1.34 -23.09
CA ASP A 138 3.40 2.06 -22.71
C ASP A 138 2.17 1.40 -23.36
N GLY A 139 1.16 1.10 -22.54
CA GLY A 139 -0.06 0.39 -22.94
C GLY A 139 -0.14 -1.08 -22.53
N GLU A 140 0.96 -1.69 -22.10
CA GLU A 140 0.94 -3.10 -21.64
C GLU A 140 0.57 -3.26 -20.15
N LEU A 141 0.64 -2.18 -19.35
CA LEU A 141 0.27 -2.18 -17.93
C LEU A 141 -1.17 -1.67 -17.73
N THR A 142 -2.05 -2.50 -17.17
CA THR A 142 -3.44 -2.13 -16.85
C THR A 142 -3.80 -2.54 -15.42
N ILE A 143 -4.52 -1.66 -14.70
CA ILE A 143 -5.09 -1.95 -13.38
C ILE A 143 -6.61 -1.98 -13.47
N GLN A 144 -7.22 -3.09 -13.07
CA GLN A 144 -8.66 -3.25 -12.94
C GLN A 144 -9.04 -3.40 -11.47
N ILE A 145 -10.07 -2.68 -11.04
CA ILE A 145 -10.66 -2.81 -9.71
C ILE A 145 -11.96 -3.60 -9.85
N ASP A 146 -12.21 -4.52 -8.93
CA ASP A 146 -13.46 -5.27 -8.90
C ASP A 146 -14.60 -4.37 -8.39
N PRO A 147 -15.63 -4.08 -9.20
CA PRO A 147 -16.69 -3.16 -8.82
C PRO A 147 -17.54 -3.67 -7.65
N MET A 148 -17.56 -5.00 -7.43
CA MET A 148 -18.33 -5.64 -6.37
C MET A 148 -17.47 -5.95 -5.12
N ASN A 149 -16.15 -5.82 -5.23
CA ASN A 149 -15.23 -6.08 -4.13
C ASN A 149 -14.10 -5.04 -4.09
N PRO A 150 -14.19 -3.99 -3.26
CA PRO A 150 -13.17 -2.94 -3.18
C PRO A 150 -11.80 -3.47 -2.74
N ASN A 151 -11.77 -4.67 -2.14
CA ASN A 151 -10.54 -5.31 -1.68
C ASN A 151 -9.81 -6.08 -2.77
N ARG A 152 -10.39 -6.19 -3.98
CA ARG A 152 -9.84 -6.99 -5.08
C ARG A 152 -9.42 -6.12 -6.25
N GLN A 153 -8.17 -6.30 -6.68
CA GLN A 153 -7.62 -5.67 -7.88
C GLN A 153 -6.88 -6.69 -8.76
N ILE A 154 -6.80 -6.38 -10.05
CA ILE A 154 -6.07 -7.18 -11.03
C ILE A 154 -5.10 -6.25 -11.76
N THR A 155 -3.82 -6.60 -11.72
CA THR A 155 -2.76 -5.95 -12.48
C THR A 155 -2.39 -6.83 -13.66
N PHE A 156 -2.45 -6.29 -14.87
CA PHE A 156 -2.03 -6.95 -16.10
C PHE A 156 -0.75 -6.31 -16.62
N TRP A 157 0.21 -7.12 -17.07
CA TRP A 157 1.41 -6.63 -17.74
C TRP A 157 1.93 -7.60 -18.80
N GLY A 158 2.52 -7.05 -19.87
CA GLY A 158 3.13 -7.83 -20.95
C GLY A 158 2.19 -8.84 -21.60
N SER A 159 2.76 -9.92 -22.13
CA SER A 159 2.05 -10.97 -22.88
C SER A 159 1.23 -11.94 -22.01
N GLY A 160 0.24 -11.42 -21.28
CA GLY A 160 -0.74 -12.22 -20.54
C GLY A 160 -0.40 -12.54 -19.08
N ARG A 161 0.56 -11.82 -18.47
CA ARG A 161 0.82 -11.95 -17.03
C ARG A 161 -0.22 -11.16 -16.23
N GLN A 162 -0.66 -11.76 -15.14
CA GLN A 162 -1.61 -11.13 -14.22
C GLN A 162 -1.22 -11.37 -12.76
N LEU A 163 -1.50 -10.38 -11.95
CA LEU A 163 -1.43 -10.40 -10.49
C LEU A 163 -2.81 -10.04 -9.98
N ILE A 164 -3.50 -11.01 -9.39
CA ILE A 164 -4.74 -10.77 -8.68
C ILE A 164 -4.37 -10.58 -7.21
N SER A 165 -4.68 -9.42 -6.66
CA SER A 165 -4.43 -9.11 -5.25
C SER A 165 -5.77 -8.86 -4.56
N THR A 166 -6.01 -9.59 -3.47
CA THR A 166 -7.23 -9.46 -2.67
C THR A 166 -6.85 -9.23 -1.21
N VAL A 167 -7.22 -8.08 -0.64
CA VAL A 167 -7.10 -7.85 0.82
C VAL A 167 -8.13 -8.72 1.53
N THR A 168 -7.67 -9.65 2.35
CA THR A 168 -8.52 -10.63 3.06
C THR A 168 -8.78 -10.22 4.51
N ALA A 169 -7.81 -9.55 5.14
CA ALA A 169 -7.91 -9.08 6.50
C ALA A 169 -7.21 -7.73 6.68
N ARG A 170 -7.68 -6.91 7.63
CA ARG A 170 -7.04 -5.65 7.99
C ARG A 170 -7.26 -5.26 9.45
N ARG A 171 -6.45 -4.31 9.90
CA ARG A 171 -6.61 -3.59 11.17
C ARG A 171 -6.09 -2.17 11.00
N THR A 172 -6.69 -1.23 11.72
CA THR A 172 -6.16 0.12 11.87
C THR A 172 -6.02 0.46 13.35
N GLU A 173 -5.04 1.28 13.66
CA GLU A 173 -4.86 1.88 14.99
C GLU A 173 -4.59 3.38 14.79
N GLN A 174 -5.19 4.22 15.62
CA GLN A 174 -4.96 5.67 15.59
C GLN A 174 -4.69 6.13 17.03
N PRO A 175 -3.43 6.01 17.50
CA PRO A 175 -3.08 6.35 18.88
C PRO A 175 -3.36 7.82 19.22
N ASP A 176 -3.21 8.72 18.25
CA ASP A 176 -3.46 10.15 18.38
C ASP A 176 -3.80 10.79 17.01
N THR A 177 -3.85 12.11 16.94
CA THR A 177 -4.23 12.86 15.72
C THR A 177 -3.12 12.90 14.65
N HIS A 178 -1.88 12.62 15.01
CA HIS A 178 -0.69 12.66 14.16
C HIS A 178 -0.21 11.27 13.73
N HIS A 179 -0.63 10.21 14.42
CA HIS A 179 -0.24 8.84 14.11
C HIS A 179 -1.39 7.99 13.62
N PHE A 180 -1.17 7.31 12.49
CA PHE A 180 -2.13 6.36 11.92
C PHE A 180 -1.39 5.10 11.52
N LEU A 181 -1.86 3.94 11.95
CA LEU A 181 -1.26 2.66 11.65
C LEU A 181 -2.26 1.80 10.90
N THR A 182 -1.78 1.08 9.90
CA THR A 182 -2.56 0.13 9.12
C THR A 182 -1.82 -1.18 9.06
N CYS A 183 -2.58 -2.26 8.98
CA CYS A 183 -2.06 -3.56 8.60
C CYS A 183 -3.08 -4.24 7.69
N GLU A 184 -2.65 -4.66 6.51
CA GLU A 184 -3.47 -5.41 5.56
C GLU A 184 -2.79 -6.73 5.22
N LEU A 185 -3.53 -7.83 5.31
CA LEU A 185 -3.16 -9.14 4.78
C LEU A 185 -3.84 -9.31 3.43
N SER A 186 -3.04 -9.55 2.40
CA SER A 186 -3.49 -9.75 1.03
C SER A 186 -3.10 -11.13 0.53
N GLN A 187 -4.02 -11.81 -0.16
CA GLN A 187 -3.67 -12.94 -1.00
C GLN A 187 -3.25 -12.41 -2.37
N GLN A 188 -2.12 -12.89 -2.89
CA GLN A 188 -1.69 -12.59 -4.25
C GLN A 188 -1.63 -13.88 -5.07
N GLU A 189 -2.24 -13.84 -6.25
CA GLU A 189 -2.17 -14.89 -7.25
C GLU A 189 -1.47 -14.35 -8.49
N PHE A 190 -0.24 -14.81 -8.71
CA PHE A 190 0.49 -14.59 -9.94
C PHE A 190 0.11 -15.68 -10.93
N ARG A 191 -0.45 -15.29 -12.07
CA ARG A 191 -0.76 -16.23 -13.15
C ARG A 191 0.02 -15.84 -14.39
N ASN A 192 0.75 -16.80 -14.92
CA ASN A 192 1.52 -16.70 -16.15
C ASN A 192 1.26 -17.93 -17.03
N LEU A 193 1.75 -17.94 -18.26
CA LEU A 193 1.69 -19.09 -19.17
C LEU A 193 2.48 -20.28 -18.57
N GLY A 194 1.79 -21.13 -17.80
CA GLY A 194 2.29 -22.41 -17.29
C GLY A 194 2.69 -22.46 -15.81
N GLN A 195 2.64 -21.35 -15.07
CA GLN A 195 2.92 -21.33 -13.63
C GLN A 195 1.97 -20.39 -12.90
N ASN A 196 1.30 -20.93 -11.87
CA ASN A 196 0.53 -20.17 -10.91
C ASN A 196 1.29 -20.17 -9.58
N TYR A 197 1.54 -19.00 -9.03
CA TYR A 197 2.17 -18.84 -7.73
C TYR A 197 1.24 -18.05 -6.82
N ILE A 198 0.99 -18.57 -5.62
CA ILE A 198 0.09 -17.95 -4.64
C ILE A 198 0.89 -17.70 -3.38
N ASN A 199 0.78 -16.50 -2.83
CA ASN A 199 1.35 -16.16 -1.54
C ASN A 199 0.37 -15.30 -0.73
N GLN A 200 0.74 -15.06 0.53
CA GLN A 200 0.12 -14.04 1.34
C GLN A 200 1.12 -12.94 1.64
N VAL A 201 0.66 -11.70 1.65
CA VAL A 201 1.46 -10.51 1.90
C VAL A 201 0.82 -9.71 3.01
N GLU A 202 1.51 -9.60 4.14
CA GLU A 202 1.16 -8.67 5.22
C GLU A 202 1.91 -7.37 4.99
N THR A 203 1.20 -6.25 4.93
CA THR A 203 1.79 -4.91 4.89
C THR A 203 1.35 -4.15 6.13
N THR A 204 2.31 -3.83 7.00
CA THR A 204 2.07 -3.00 8.19
C THR A 204 2.75 -1.65 7.97
N THR A 205 2.00 -0.56 8.12
CA THR A 205 2.48 0.80 7.87
C THR A 205 2.14 1.69 9.04
N ALA A 206 3.13 2.39 9.60
CA ALA A 206 2.93 3.45 10.57
C ALA A 206 3.21 4.81 9.93
N TYR A 207 2.19 5.65 9.87
CA TYR A 207 2.26 7.00 9.35
C TYR A 207 2.41 8.01 10.48
N SER A 208 3.26 9.02 10.26
CA SER A 208 3.47 10.17 11.15
C SER A 208 3.23 11.46 10.39
N TYR A 209 2.22 12.23 10.80
CA TYR A 209 1.83 13.51 10.21
C TYR A 209 2.50 14.67 10.94
N PHE A 210 3.12 15.57 10.17
CA PHE A 210 3.86 16.73 10.68
C PHE A 210 3.17 18.06 10.40
N GLY A 211 2.13 18.07 9.56
CA GLY A 211 1.50 19.31 9.11
C GLY A 211 2.07 19.82 7.79
N LEU A 212 1.39 20.83 7.23
CA LEU A 212 1.90 21.52 6.05
C LEU A 212 3.14 22.33 6.43
N SER A 213 4.28 21.89 5.89
CA SER A 213 5.56 22.58 5.93
C SER A 213 5.87 23.14 4.53
N ASP A 214 7.06 23.70 4.35
CA ASP A 214 7.67 24.00 3.06
C ASP A 214 7.43 22.87 2.04
N VAL A 215 7.23 23.21 0.76
CA VAL A 215 7.06 22.25 -0.35
C VAL A 215 8.22 21.25 -0.46
N HIS A 216 9.39 21.58 0.08
CA HIS A 216 10.56 20.70 0.13
C HIS A 216 10.58 19.72 1.31
N GLN A 217 9.63 19.81 2.25
CA GLN A 217 9.53 18.91 3.38
C GLN A 217 8.34 17.95 3.26
N PRO A 218 8.48 16.71 3.74
CA PRO A 218 7.36 15.79 3.76
C PRO A 218 6.29 16.29 4.75
N VAL A 219 5.04 16.30 4.31
CA VAL A 219 3.87 16.63 5.13
C VAL A 219 3.55 15.50 6.10
N PHE A 220 3.83 14.26 5.68
CA PHE A 220 3.84 13.08 6.52
C PHE A 220 4.81 12.04 5.97
N THR A 221 5.23 11.13 6.85
CA THR A 221 6.10 10.01 6.51
C THR A 221 5.48 8.69 6.92
N ALA A 222 6.03 7.57 6.43
CA ALA A 222 5.66 6.25 6.91
C ALA A 222 6.85 5.30 7.02
N ASP A 223 6.81 4.45 8.05
CA ASP A 223 7.62 3.24 8.18
C ASP A 223 6.74 2.05 7.82
N GLN A 224 7.11 1.31 6.79
CA GLN A 224 6.33 0.21 6.25
C GLN A 224 7.14 -1.08 6.23
N VAL A 225 6.58 -2.15 6.79
CA VAL A 225 7.12 -3.50 6.66
C VAL A 225 6.17 -4.36 5.84
N THR A 226 6.71 -5.02 4.83
CA THR A 226 6.01 -6.03 4.03
C THR A 226 6.60 -7.40 4.31
N ALA A 227 5.77 -8.36 4.72
CA ALA A 227 6.14 -9.75 4.95
C ALA A 227 5.42 -10.67 3.95
N ILE A 228 6.17 -11.57 3.32
CA ILE A 228 5.65 -12.59 2.42
C ILE A 228 5.59 -13.92 3.16
N TYR A 229 4.43 -14.58 3.11
CA TYR A 229 4.20 -15.92 3.61
C TYR A 229 3.81 -16.84 2.45
N LEU A 230 4.20 -18.11 2.55
CA LEU A 230 3.76 -19.11 1.58
C LEU A 230 2.26 -19.36 1.73
N SER A 231 1.58 -19.63 0.61
CA SER A 231 0.20 -20.08 0.64
C SER A 231 0.13 -21.57 1.03
N PRO A 232 -0.97 -22.08 1.62
CA PRO A 232 -1.14 -23.50 1.91
C PRO A 232 -1.00 -24.45 0.70
N GLN A 233 -1.10 -23.91 -0.52
CA GLN A 233 -0.90 -24.67 -1.76
C GLN A 233 0.59 -24.78 -2.18
N ASP A 234 1.49 -24.05 -1.51
CA ASP A 234 2.92 -24.15 -1.78
C ASP A 234 3.51 -25.42 -1.15
N PRO A 235 4.32 -26.22 -1.88
CA PRO A 235 4.93 -27.45 -1.34
C PRO A 235 5.79 -27.23 -0.09
N GLN A 236 6.37 -26.04 0.09
CA GLN A 236 7.22 -25.70 1.22
C GLN A 236 6.44 -25.04 2.38
N PHE A 237 5.12 -24.89 2.28
CA PHE A 237 4.28 -24.24 3.29
C PHE A 237 4.51 -24.79 4.71
N PHE A 238 4.47 -26.12 4.87
CA PHE A 238 4.66 -26.76 6.17
C PHE A 238 6.09 -26.65 6.71
N ILE A 239 7.07 -26.39 5.84
CA ILE A 239 8.47 -26.14 6.24
C ILE A 239 8.59 -24.71 6.79
N ALA A 240 7.89 -23.75 6.18
CA ALA A 240 7.88 -22.37 6.63
C ALA A 240 7.24 -22.21 8.03
N ARG A 241 6.21 -23.00 8.36
CA ARG A 241 5.49 -22.96 9.65
C ARG A 241 4.96 -21.57 9.98
N ASP A 242 4.23 -20.97 9.04
CA ASP A 242 3.68 -19.62 9.12
C ASP A 242 4.70 -18.48 9.28
N ARG A 243 6.00 -18.77 9.28
CA ARG A 243 7.04 -17.74 9.30
C ARG A 243 7.14 -17.04 7.94
N PRO A 244 7.46 -15.74 7.94
CA PRO A 244 7.70 -15.04 6.70
C PRO A 244 8.94 -15.62 5.99
N VAL A 245 8.79 -15.84 4.68
CA VAL A 245 9.87 -16.28 3.79
C VAL A 245 10.69 -15.11 3.24
N ALA A 246 10.10 -13.91 3.23
CA ALA A 246 10.78 -12.66 2.91
C ALA A 246 10.15 -11.49 3.68
N LEU A 247 10.97 -10.53 4.07
CA LEU A 247 10.62 -9.29 4.76
C LEU A 247 11.31 -8.13 4.06
N TYR A 248 10.59 -7.02 3.93
CA TYR A 248 11.10 -5.78 3.34
C TYR A 248 10.66 -4.60 4.21
N ARG A 249 11.58 -3.69 4.52
CA ARG A 249 11.27 -2.44 5.24
C ARG A 249 11.46 -1.26 4.32
N TYR A 250 10.48 -0.38 4.28
CA TYR A 250 10.46 0.81 3.45
C TYR A 250 10.28 2.05 4.31
N GLN A 251 10.92 3.14 3.87
CA GLN A 251 10.61 4.48 4.33
C GLN A 251 9.88 5.24 3.22
N LEU A 252 8.77 5.90 3.56
CA LEU A 252 7.95 6.66 2.62
C LEU A 252 7.85 8.12 3.07
N HIS A 253 8.05 9.05 2.16
CA HIS A 253 7.88 10.49 2.37
C HIS A 253 6.81 11.03 1.42
N PHE A 254 5.87 11.82 1.94
CA PHE A 254 4.74 12.36 1.17
C PHE A 254 4.85 13.88 1.09
N TYR A 255 4.98 14.40 -0.13
CA TYR A 255 5.13 15.83 -0.40
C TYR A 255 3.86 16.38 -1.03
N SER A 256 3.50 17.61 -0.66
CA SER A 256 2.43 18.33 -1.33
C SER A 256 2.86 18.66 -2.76
N LEU A 257 1.95 18.51 -3.72
CA LEU A 257 2.21 18.99 -5.08
C LEU A 257 2.41 20.51 -5.06
N PRO A 258 3.38 21.05 -5.82
CA PRO A 258 3.46 22.47 -6.07
C PRO A 258 2.10 22.95 -6.58
N LYS A 259 1.58 24.06 -6.03
CA LYS A 259 0.43 24.74 -6.64
C LYS A 259 0.88 25.17 -8.03
N GLU A 260 0.34 24.57 -9.09
CA GLU A 260 0.57 25.07 -10.45
C GLU A 260 0.19 26.57 -10.47
N GLY A 261 1.20 27.45 -10.64
CA GLY A 261 0.97 28.88 -10.91
C GLY A 261 1.50 29.95 -9.94
N VAL A 262 2.70 29.83 -9.34
CA VAL A 262 3.37 31.00 -8.71
C VAL A 262 4.87 31.16 -9.04
N GLU A 263 5.44 30.38 -9.96
CA GLU A 263 6.87 30.52 -10.36
C GLU A 263 7.10 30.98 -11.80
N ALA A 264 6.11 31.61 -12.44
CA ALA A 264 6.26 32.18 -13.79
C ALA A 264 6.32 33.72 -13.83
N SER A 265 6.46 34.41 -12.69
CA SER A 265 6.34 35.89 -12.65
C SER A 265 7.55 36.64 -12.09
N ILE A 266 8.63 35.96 -11.70
CA ILE A 266 9.82 36.64 -11.14
C ILE A 266 10.99 36.69 -12.15
N ALA A 267 10.83 36.08 -13.32
CA ALA A 267 11.89 36.01 -14.33
C ALA A 267 11.68 36.92 -15.55
N HIS A 268 11.03 38.09 -15.42
CA HIS A 268 11.12 39.18 -16.41
C HIS A 268 10.99 40.54 -15.73
N GLY A 269 12.01 40.86 -14.93
CA GLY A 269 12.30 42.22 -14.47
C GLY A 269 13.75 42.54 -14.79
N SER A 270 14.02 43.03 -16.00
CA SER A 270 15.22 43.76 -16.40
C SER A 270 14.91 44.55 -17.67
#